data_AF-A0A1Y1LA12-F1
#
_entry.id   AF-A0A1Y1LA12-F1
#
_cell.length_a   1.000
_cell.length_b   1.000
_cell.length_c   1.000
_cell.angle_alpha   90.00
_cell.angle_beta   90.00
_cell.angle_gamma   90.00
#
_symmetry.space_group_name_H-M   'P 1'
#
loop_
_entity.id
_entity.type
_entity.pdbx_description
1 polymer ?
#
loop_
_entity_poly.entity_id
_entity_poly.type
_entity_poly.pdbx_seq_one_letter_code
_entity_poly.pdbx_strand_id
1 'polypeptide(L)'
;MSYSGDALVTESSRSGENSLPGTPGSAKKVNPRTQMDSTPLSTATKSVARLQSLLAGRQSGPSELLLQILQGCKIDPTEKIATIIESLGDKFRTEFTRQSSSVPMITPDYANQRLQLAITLFYKFVENIFQKEKTLHSDISHLAVQEIFYECTLACSLEIIIYSYNCQRKFPWILNALNVEPFYFVRVIELIVRSQDQLPRDAVKHLNMVEQKIIESLIWKSGSPIWRILSNSGENFPKFEDIALPGNMVHSEEQPAPGQILRRSLNNQLQSPGPSAVERFQSPISDVKKQLFKPSQTPTKTSHAVMVDKDGTKQLIVLEKPIDSTSTTPVKAEGSSPSSGRPKKSGSLSIIIRKFYNLAYSRMKQLCNKLDITDLKFTQKIWTVFEYSIRDHTHLIKDRHLDQLLMCAVYVVCKVTSTREQKFAEIMQHYRGQPQASSHIYRNVLIDRSSTQEVTDEGINSDIEKRGDLISFYNTVYVLAIKSFALQFKEQDPNIALSPLPLINNNFASPRCQITDNLYITSYDTPTNGGSKTNSLEYHFSRSPSKDLEKINNAINKHIVGKRLLGYDEDTYTPNNKVQRKMQSLVEQRRSQVTE
;
A
#
# COMPACT_ATOMS: atom_id res chain seq x y z
N MET A 1 39.13 -23.26 -38.76
CA MET A 1 39.69 -23.81 -40.01
C MET A 1 39.23 -25.27 -40.05
N SER A 2 38.13 -25.61 -40.75
CA SER A 2 37.98 -25.89 -42.22
C SER A 2 38.55 -27.27 -42.60
N TYR A 3 37.88 -28.19 -43.34
CA TYR A 3 36.52 -28.33 -43.94
C TYR A 3 36.11 -29.85 -43.91
N SER A 4 34.96 -30.40 -44.32
CA SER A 4 33.73 -29.96 -45.05
C SER A 4 32.46 -30.30 -44.20
N GLY A 5 31.22 -30.66 -44.62
CA GLY A 5 30.53 -30.97 -45.90
C GLY A 5 30.66 -32.45 -46.39
N ASP A 6 29.66 -33.13 -46.95
CA ASP A 6 28.21 -32.87 -47.13
C ASP A 6 27.44 -34.17 -47.49
N ALA A 7 26.11 -34.26 -47.23
CA ALA A 7 25.08 -34.97 -48.02
C ALA A 7 23.71 -35.11 -47.30
N LEU A 8 22.61 -34.92 -48.04
CA LEU A 8 21.23 -35.32 -47.69
C LEU A 8 20.76 -36.49 -48.57
N VAL A 9 19.68 -37.19 -48.15
CA VAL A 9 18.55 -37.76 -48.94
C VAL A 9 17.76 -38.69 -47.98
N THR A 10 16.71 -38.21 -47.32
CA THR A 10 15.28 -38.28 -47.71
C THR A 10 14.75 -39.68 -48.01
N GLU A 11 13.78 -40.14 -47.21
CA GLU A 11 12.89 -41.26 -47.54
C GLU A 11 11.42 -40.84 -47.39
N SER A 12 10.49 -41.51 -48.08
CA SER A 12 9.15 -40.98 -48.37
C SER A 12 8.02 -41.97 -48.02
N SER A 13 6.93 -41.47 -47.44
CA SER A 13 5.72 -42.25 -47.15
C SER A 13 4.77 -42.28 -48.35
N ARG A 14 4.26 -43.46 -48.69
CA ARG A 14 3.56 -43.76 -49.96
C ARG A 14 2.04 -43.88 -49.78
N SER A 15 1.28 -43.36 -50.75
CA SER A 15 -0.07 -43.77 -51.25
C SER A 15 -1.11 -44.46 -50.32
N GLY A 16 -2.40 -44.12 -50.34
CA GLY A 16 -3.09 -43.11 -51.16
C GLY A 16 -4.63 -43.21 -51.10
N GLU A 17 -5.29 -42.18 -51.66
CA GLU A 17 -6.61 -42.13 -52.36
C GLU A 17 -7.78 -43.04 -51.87
N ASN A 18 -8.99 -42.51 -51.58
CA ASN A 18 -9.85 -41.97 -52.65
C ASN A 18 -11.07 -41.11 -52.19
N SER A 19 -11.51 -40.19 -53.08
CA SER A 19 -12.89 -39.65 -53.26
C SER A 19 -13.56 -38.73 -52.19
N LEU A 20 -14.61 -38.02 -52.64
CA LEU A 20 -15.27 -36.80 -52.10
C LEU A 20 -16.83 -36.93 -52.21
N PRO A 21 -17.70 -35.95 -51.82
CA PRO A 21 -17.59 -34.84 -50.84
C PRO A 21 -18.84 -34.67 -49.89
N GLY A 22 -18.74 -33.76 -48.90
CA GLY A 22 -19.75 -32.66 -48.80
C GLY A 22 -20.79 -32.63 -47.67
N THR A 23 -20.47 -32.01 -46.52
CA THR A 23 -21.38 -31.07 -45.80
C THR A 23 -20.62 -30.25 -44.73
N PRO A 24 -20.84 -28.92 -44.59
CA PRO A 24 -20.00 -28.07 -43.74
C PRO A 24 -20.51 -27.87 -42.30
N GLY A 25 -20.30 -28.84 -41.41
CA GLY A 25 -20.55 -28.70 -39.97
C GLY A 25 -19.47 -27.91 -39.24
N SER A 26 -19.73 -26.65 -38.87
CA SER A 26 -18.72 -25.75 -38.24
C SER A 26 -18.42 -26.03 -36.76
N ALA A 27 -17.71 -27.13 -36.48
CA ALA A 27 -17.18 -27.46 -35.16
C ALA A 27 -15.74 -26.92 -34.96
N LYS A 28 -15.60 -25.60 -34.77
CA LYS A 28 -14.30 -25.00 -34.39
C LYS A 28 -13.88 -25.44 -32.98
N LYS A 29 -13.11 -26.51 -32.88
CA LYS A 29 -12.37 -26.88 -31.65
C LYS A 29 -11.49 -25.70 -31.23
N VAL A 30 -11.79 -25.10 -30.08
CA VAL A 30 -10.98 -24.04 -29.48
C VAL A 30 -9.64 -24.64 -29.08
N ASN A 31 -8.56 -24.22 -29.74
CA ASN A 31 -7.23 -24.76 -29.53
C ASN A 31 -6.56 -24.04 -28.34
N PRO A 32 -6.29 -24.70 -27.19
CA PRO A 32 -5.89 -24.01 -25.95
C PRO A 32 -4.39 -23.68 -25.91
N ARG A 33 -3.88 -22.99 -26.94
CA ARG A 33 -2.48 -22.53 -27.05
C ARG A 33 -2.39 -21.12 -27.64
N THR A 34 -2.78 -20.13 -26.85
CA THR A 34 -2.45 -18.71 -27.13
C THR A 34 -2.25 -17.87 -25.85
N GLN A 35 -1.67 -18.47 -24.79
CA GLN A 35 -0.78 -17.64 -23.97
C GLN A 35 0.41 -17.30 -24.85
N MET A 36 0.47 -16.05 -25.33
CA MET A 36 1.70 -15.55 -25.95
C MET A 36 2.72 -15.37 -24.83
N ASP A 37 3.79 -16.18 -24.85
CA ASP A 37 4.96 -15.94 -24.02
C ASP A 37 5.60 -14.61 -24.43
N SER A 38 5.18 -13.54 -23.75
CA SER A 38 5.61 -12.19 -24.05
C SER A 38 7.07 -12.03 -23.67
N THR A 39 7.96 -12.12 -24.67
CA THR A 39 9.40 -12.02 -24.47
C THR A 39 9.76 -10.80 -23.62
N PRO A 40 10.82 -10.85 -22.78
CA PRO A 40 11.20 -9.73 -21.92
C PRO A 40 11.35 -8.40 -22.69
N LEU A 41 11.87 -8.48 -23.92
CA LEU A 41 11.96 -7.35 -24.85
C LEU A 41 10.58 -6.81 -25.25
N SER A 42 9.64 -7.66 -25.70
CA SER A 42 8.27 -7.24 -26.04
C SER A 42 7.55 -6.57 -24.85
N THR A 43 7.80 -7.07 -23.63
CA THR A 43 7.25 -6.52 -22.40
C THR A 43 7.85 -5.15 -22.07
N ALA A 44 9.17 -4.99 -22.19
CA ALA A 44 9.86 -3.71 -22.01
C ALA A 44 9.39 -2.66 -23.03
N THR A 45 9.31 -3.01 -24.32
CA THR A 45 8.81 -2.09 -25.37
C THR A 45 7.38 -1.62 -25.09
N LYS A 46 6.50 -2.50 -24.57
CA LYS A 46 5.13 -2.14 -24.16
C LYS A 46 5.08 -1.23 -22.93
N SER A 47 6.02 -1.39 -21.98
CA SER A 47 6.19 -0.49 -20.84
C SER A 47 6.61 0.91 -21.30
N VAL A 48 7.69 0.97 -22.10
CA VAL A 48 8.23 2.20 -22.69
C VAL A 48 7.17 2.95 -23.50
N ALA A 49 6.45 2.28 -24.40
CA ALA A 49 5.44 2.92 -25.23
C ALA A 49 4.31 3.57 -24.39
N ARG A 50 3.84 2.89 -23.34
CA ARG A 50 2.84 3.45 -22.41
C ARG A 50 3.38 4.62 -21.60
N LEU A 51 4.62 4.54 -21.14
CA LEU A 51 5.29 5.61 -20.41
C LEU A 51 5.50 6.84 -21.31
N GLN A 52 5.84 6.65 -22.58
CA GLN A 52 5.91 7.71 -23.59
C GLN A 52 4.53 8.31 -23.87
N SER A 53 3.47 7.50 -23.96
CA SER A 53 2.09 8.01 -24.08
C SER A 53 1.64 8.83 -22.86
N LEU A 54 2.05 8.44 -21.65
CA LEU A 54 1.75 9.16 -20.40
C LEU A 54 2.44 10.53 -20.30
N LEU A 55 3.55 10.71 -21.03
CA LEU A 55 4.37 11.92 -21.08
C LEU A 55 4.18 12.71 -22.39
N ALA A 56 3.37 12.23 -23.32
CA ALA A 56 3.16 12.86 -24.62
C ALA A 56 2.55 14.27 -24.46
N GLY A 57 3.11 15.24 -25.18
CA GLY A 57 2.69 16.65 -25.12
C GLY A 57 3.07 17.40 -23.83
N ARG A 58 3.76 16.76 -22.88
CA ARG A 58 4.27 17.43 -21.66
C ARG A 58 5.73 17.87 -21.84
N GLN A 59 6.09 18.93 -21.12
CA GLN A 59 7.45 19.49 -21.09
C GLN A 59 8.18 19.07 -19.80
N SER A 60 9.50 19.18 -19.79
CA SER A 60 10.35 18.99 -18.60
C SER A 60 10.30 20.17 -17.61
N GLY A 61 9.11 20.72 -17.38
CA GLY A 61 8.85 21.87 -16.53
C GLY A 61 7.49 21.78 -15.85
N PRO A 62 7.18 22.69 -14.91
CA PRO A 62 5.85 22.76 -14.33
C PRO A 62 4.83 23.20 -15.39
N SER A 63 3.59 22.71 -15.28
CA SER A 63 2.47 23.24 -16.06
C SER A 63 2.02 24.61 -15.51
N GLU A 64 1.24 25.36 -16.29
CA GLU A 64 0.58 26.58 -15.84
C GLU A 64 -0.29 26.34 -14.58
N LEU A 65 -1.01 25.21 -14.53
CA LEU A 65 -1.81 24.80 -13.38
C LEU A 65 -0.94 24.45 -12.16
N LEU A 66 0.22 23.82 -12.36
CA LEU A 66 1.17 23.60 -11.27
C LEU A 66 1.76 24.92 -10.78
N LEU A 67 2.18 25.83 -11.66
CA LEU A 67 2.66 27.17 -11.30
C LEU A 67 1.62 27.93 -10.46
N GLN A 68 0.35 27.94 -10.88
CA GLN A 68 -0.75 28.53 -10.11
C GLN A 68 -0.92 27.87 -8.72
N ILE A 69 -0.72 26.57 -8.62
CA ILE A 69 -0.77 25.83 -7.35
C ILE A 69 0.41 26.21 -6.42
N LEU A 70 1.61 26.37 -6.97
CA LEU A 70 2.84 26.72 -6.24
C LEU A 70 2.83 28.18 -5.78
N GLN A 71 2.51 29.13 -6.66
CA GLN A 71 2.35 30.56 -6.36
C GLN A 71 1.22 30.81 -5.35
N GLY A 72 0.22 29.92 -5.28
CA GLY A 72 -0.82 29.92 -4.27
C GLY A 72 -0.41 29.37 -2.89
N CYS A 73 0.88 29.10 -2.64
CA CYS A 73 1.41 28.72 -1.34
C CYS A 73 1.98 29.94 -0.58
N LYS A 74 2.06 29.87 0.75
CA LYS A 74 2.61 30.96 1.60
C LYS A 74 4.07 31.33 1.31
N ILE A 75 4.81 30.39 0.73
CA ILE A 75 6.16 30.53 0.19
C ILE A 75 6.11 29.76 -1.14
N ASP A 76 6.47 30.40 -2.25
CA ASP A 76 6.56 29.73 -3.55
C ASP A 76 7.82 28.84 -3.58
N PRO A 77 7.70 27.50 -3.75
CA PRO A 77 8.85 26.61 -3.79
C PRO A 77 9.48 26.48 -5.18
N THR A 78 9.00 27.19 -6.22
CA THR A 78 9.40 26.98 -7.63
C THR A 78 10.92 27.04 -7.84
N GLU A 79 11.61 28.03 -7.27
CA GLU A 79 13.08 28.14 -7.32
C GLU A 79 13.76 26.96 -6.61
N LYS A 80 13.33 26.64 -5.38
CA LYS A 80 13.83 25.50 -4.60
C LYS A 80 13.67 24.17 -5.33
N ILE A 81 12.55 23.96 -6.04
CA ILE A 81 12.31 22.77 -6.86
C ILE A 81 13.35 22.70 -8.00
N ALA A 82 13.65 23.82 -8.66
CA ALA A 82 14.67 23.86 -9.71
C ALA A 82 16.06 23.51 -9.16
N THR A 83 16.48 24.07 -8.03
CA THR A 83 17.77 23.75 -7.38
C THR A 83 17.89 22.27 -6.99
N ILE A 84 16.81 21.66 -6.51
CA ILE A 84 16.77 20.21 -6.20
C ILE A 84 16.92 19.37 -7.48
N ILE A 85 16.20 19.73 -8.55
CA ILE A 85 16.28 19.03 -9.84
C ILE A 85 17.69 19.12 -10.44
N GLU A 86 18.32 20.28 -10.36
CA GLU A 86 19.69 20.49 -10.84
C GLU A 86 20.70 19.65 -10.03
N SER A 87 20.72 19.81 -8.71
CA SER A 87 21.64 19.08 -7.81
C SER A 87 21.49 17.56 -7.90
N LEU A 88 20.26 17.04 -7.94
CA LEU A 88 20.02 15.60 -8.12
C LEU A 88 20.27 15.15 -9.56
N GLY A 89 20.07 16.02 -10.54
CA GLY A 89 20.40 15.80 -11.95
C GLY A 89 21.90 15.57 -12.17
N ASP A 90 22.76 16.37 -11.56
CA ASP A 90 24.22 16.23 -11.66
C ASP A 90 24.75 14.99 -10.92
N LYS A 91 24.24 14.71 -9.72
CA LYS A 91 24.53 13.44 -9.03
C LYS A 91 24.16 12.24 -9.90
N PHE A 92 22.97 12.26 -10.51
CA PHE A 92 22.52 11.21 -11.43
C PHE A 92 23.42 11.09 -12.67
N ARG A 93 23.69 12.20 -13.38
CA ARG A 93 24.61 12.23 -14.55
C ARG A 93 25.95 11.57 -14.23
N THR A 94 26.54 12.00 -13.11
CA THR A 94 27.86 11.56 -12.65
C THR A 94 27.88 10.07 -12.33
N GLU A 95 27.04 9.59 -11.41
CA GLU A 95 27.05 8.19 -11.01
C GLU A 95 26.55 7.23 -12.10
N PHE A 96 25.64 7.67 -12.98
CA PHE A 96 25.12 6.80 -14.04
C PHE A 96 26.24 6.41 -15.01
N THR A 97 27.10 7.37 -15.37
CA THR A 97 28.23 7.19 -16.31
C THR A 97 29.49 6.58 -15.70
N ARG A 98 29.74 6.74 -14.38
CA ARG A 98 31.01 6.43 -13.66
C ARG A 98 31.62 5.01 -13.81
N GLN A 99 30.97 4.06 -14.49
CA GLN A 99 31.46 2.68 -14.64
C GLN A 99 31.25 2.07 -16.03
N SER A 100 31.03 2.87 -17.09
CA SER A 100 30.65 2.33 -18.42
C SER A 100 31.82 1.84 -19.31
N SER A 101 32.97 1.47 -18.74
CA SER A 101 34.17 1.07 -19.49
C SER A 101 34.06 -0.26 -20.26
N SER A 102 32.97 -1.01 -20.09
CA SER A 102 32.72 -2.30 -20.77
C SER A 102 31.51 -2.31 -21.71
N VAL A 103 30.76 -1.22 -21.86
CA VAL A 103 29.54 -1.17 -22.69
C VAL A 103 29.44 0.17 -23.45
N PRO A 104 29.51 0.19 -24.79
CA PRO A 104 29.46 1.43 -25.60
C PRO A 104 28.12 2.21 -25.59
N MET A 105 27.14 1.82 -24.76
CA MET A 105 25.74 2.27 -24.88
C MET A 105 25.33 3.37 -23.89
N ILE A 106 26.11 3.63 -22.84
CA ILE A 106 25.79 4.68 -21.85
C ILE A 106 26.59 5.95 -22.18
N THR A 107 26.04 6.78 -23.07
CA THR A 107 26.56 8.12 -23.34
C THR A 107 26.01 9.16 -22.33
N PRO A 108 26.66 10.32 -22.17
CA PRO A 108 26.09 11.45 -21.42
C PRO A 108 24.72 11.87 -21.96
N ASP A 109 24.50 11.83 -23.28
CA ASP A 109 23.21 12.15 -23.91
C ASP A 109 22.12 11.14 -23.55
N TYR A 110 22.47 9.85 -23.46
CA TYR A 110 21.55 8.81 -22.99
C TYR A 110 21.16 9.05 -21.54
N ALA A 111 22.11 9.42 -20.67
CA ALA A 111 21.83 9.80 -19.29
C ALA A 111 20.92 11.04 -19.21
N ASN A 112 21.22 12.10 -19.98
CA ASN A 112 20.37 13.29 -20.08
C ASN A 112 18.96 12.95 -20.59
N GLN A 113 18.80 12.08 -21.59
CA GLN A 113 17.48 11.64 -22.07
C GLN A 113 16.68 10.92 -20.97
N ARG A 114 17.33 10.11 -20.12
CA ARG A 114 16.65 9.46 -18.97
C ARG A 114 16.28 10.47 -17.88
N LEU A 115 17.15 11.44 -17.60
CA LEU A 115 16.89 12.52 -16.65
C LEU A 115 15.71 13.40 -17.09
N GLN A 116 15.67 13.81 -18.36
CA GLN A 116 14.59 14.63 -18.91
C GLN A 116 13.22 13.94 -18.78
N LEU A 117 13.12 12.67 -19.19
CA LEU A 117 11.88 11.87 -19.02
C LEU A 117 11.47 11.73 -17.54
N ALA A 118 12.43 11.64 -16.62
CA ALA A 118 12.16 11.60 -15.19
C ALA A 118 11.69 12.95 -14.63
N ILE A 119 12.19 14.07 -15.16
CA ILE A 119 11.74 15.43 -14.80
C ILE A 119 10.31 15.68 -15.30
N THR A 120 9.98 15.30 -16.53
CA THR A 120 8.60 15.36 -17.05
C THR A 120 7.63 14.54 -16.18
N LEU A 121 8.06 13.34 -15.74
CA LEU A 121 7.28 12.46 -14.87
C LEU A 121 7.16 13.01 -13.43
N PHE A 122 8.23 13.59 -12.89
CA PHE A 122 8.29 14.25 -11.59
C PHE A 122 7.25 15.38 -11.49
N TYR A 123 7.25 16.32 -12.44
CA TYR A 123 6.30 17.45 -12.42
C TYR A 123 4.86 16.96 -12.52
N LYS A 124 4.59 15.91 -13.30
CA LYS A 124 3.26 15.26 -13.36
C LYS A 124 2.85 14.62 -12.03
N PHE A 125 3.76 14.00 -11.29
CA PHE A 125 3.45 13.48 -9.95
C PHE A 125 3.23 14.59 -8.92
N VAL A 126 4.06 15.65 -8.91
CA VAL A 126 3.88 16.79 -7.99
C VAL A 126 2.53 17.47 -8.26
N GLU A 127 2.19 17.73 -9.52
CA GLU A 127 0.89 18.23 -9.98
C GLU A 127 -0.26 17.37 -9.44
N ASN A 128 -0.26 16.06 -9.73
CA ASN A 128 -1.31 15.15 -9.29
C ASN A 128 -1.45 15.05 -7.76
N ILE A 129 -0.32 15.04 -7.04
CA ILE A 129 -0.31 14.94 -5.57
C ILE A 129 -0.83 16.24 -4.97
N PHE A 130 -0.42 17.41 -5.46
CA PHE A 130 -0.86 18.70 -4.91
C PHE A 130 -2.31 19.05 -5.27
N GLN A 131 -2.79 18.69 -6.46
CA GLN A 131 -4.22 18.79 -6.81
C GLN A 131 -5.06 17.95 -5.84
N LYS A 132 -4.67 16.69 -5.63
CA LYS A 132 -5.34 15.78 -4.70
C LYS A 132 -5.27 16.25 -3.25
N GLU A 133 -4.13 16.80 -2.83
CA GLU A 133 -3.98 17.31 -1.46
C GLU A 133 -4.85 18.57 -1.24
N LYS A 134 -5.00 19.45 -2.25
CA LYS A 134 -5.93 20.59 -2.21
C LYS A 134 -7.42 20.21 -2.16
N THR A 135 -7.81 18.96 -2.46
CA THR A 135 -9.18 18.48 -2.22
C THR A 135 -9.39 17.94 -0.79
N LEU A 136 -8.31 17.74 -0.03
CA LEU A 136 -8.34 17.26 1.36
C LEU A 136 -8.06 18.38 2.37
N HIS A 137 -7.15 19.30 2.04
CA HIS A 137 -6.69 20.39 2.91
C HIS A 137 -6.70 21.72 2.15
N SER A 138 -7.15 22.80 2.79
CA SER A 138 -7.20 24.13 2.17
C SER A 138 -5.84 24.81 2.04
N ASP A 139 -4.85 24.42 2.87
CA ASP A 139 -3.48 24.92 2.83
C ASP A 139 -2.49 23.77 2.71
N ILE A 140 -1.77 23.72 1.58
CA ILE A 140 -0.72 22.73 1.32
C ILE A 140 0.70 23.27 1.57
N SER A 141 0.85 24.52 2.04
CA SER A 141 2.15 25.21 2.14
C SER A 141 3.16 24.44 3.00
N HIS A 142 2.71 23.75 4.05
CA HIS A 142 3.59 22.92 4.87
C HIS A 142 4.25 21.78 4.08
N LEU A 143 3.52 21.17 3.13
CA LEU A 143 4.04 20.13 2.24
C LEU A 143 4.93 20.74 1.14
N ALA A 144 4.52 21.88 0.58
CA ALA A 144 5.23 22.58 -0.49
C ALA A 144 6.66 23.03 -0.10
N VAL A 145 6.96 23.20 1.19
CA VAL A 145 8.30 23.57 1.68
C VAL A 145 9.22 22.36 1.90
N GLN A 146 8.73 21.12 1.84
CA GLN A 146 9.49 19.91 2.17
C GLN A 146 10.42 19.46 1.03
N GLU A 147 11.71 19.78 1.13
CA GLU A 147 12.75 19.34 0.17
C GLU A 147 12.72 17.82 -0.05
N ILE A 148 12.69 17.06 1.05
CA ILE A 148 12.65 15.59 1.07
C ILE A 148 11.49 15.01 0.25
N PHE A 149 10.35 15.70 0.13
CA PHE A 149 9.24 15.26 -0.73
C PHE A 149 9.65 15.32 -2.20
N TYR A 150 10.28 16.40 -2.65
CA TYR A 150 10.75 16.54 -4.02
C TYR A 150 11.91 15.60 -4.34
N GLU A 151 12.89 15.47 -3.44
CA GLU A 151 14.00 14.52 -3.59
C GLU A 151 13.51 13.09 -3.80
N CYS A 152 12.59 12.63 -2.93
CA CYS A 152 12.01 11.30 -3.04
C CYS A 152 11.15 11.14 -4.31
N THR A 153 10.39 12.17 -4.70
CA THR A 153 9.56 12.12 -5.92
C THR A 153 10.42 12.03 -7.18
N LEU A 154 11.53 12.77 -7.26
CA LEU A 154 12.45 12.73 -8.40
C LEU A 154 13.23 11.41 -8.44
N ALA A 155 13.72 10.93 -7.30
CA ALA A 155 14.35 9.62 -7.19
C ALA A 155 13.40 8.47 -7.61
N CYS A 156 12.11 8.56 -7.25
CA CYS A 156 11.10 7.56 -7.64
C CYS A 156 10.76 7.65 -9.13
N SER A 157 10.69 8.87 -9.68
CA SER A 157 10.53 9.09 -11.12
C SER A 157 11.71 8.51 -11.91
N LEU A 158 12.95 8.74 -11.46
CA LEU A 158 14.16 8.15 -12.03
C LEU A 158 14.14 6.61 -11.96
N GLU A 159 13.76 6.01 -10.82
CA GLU A 159 13.62 4.54 -10.70
C GLU A 159 12.61 3.96 -11.70
N ILE A 160 11.48 4.65 -11.95
CA ILE A 160 10.49 4.23 -12.96
C ILE A 160 11.10 4.28 -14.37
N ILE A 161 11.82 5.36 -14.73
CA ILE A 161 12.50 5.44 -16.04
C ILE A 161 13.56 4.33 -16.17
N ILE A 162 14.43 4.18 -15.16
CA ILE A 162 15.52 3.18 -15.10
C ILE A 162 14.97 1.76 -15.26
N TYR A 163 13.86 1.44 -14.59
CA TYR A 163 13.17 0.15 -14.71
C TYR A 163 12.55 -0.05 -16.09
N SER A 164 11.72 0.87 -16.56
CA SER A 164 10.95 0.72 -17.81
C SER A 164 11.85 0.60 -19.04
N TYR A 165 12.97 1.33 -19.08
CA TYR A 165 13.99 1.20 -20.14
C TYR A 165 15.02 0.08 -19.89
N ASN A 166 14.80 -0.76 -18.88
CA ASN A 166 15.66 -1.87 -18.47
C ASN A 166 17.16 -1.51 -18.35
N CYS A 167 17.46 -0.33 -17.79
CA CYS A 167 18.83 0.09 -17.51
C CYS A 167 19.53 -0.92 -16.58
N GLN A 168 20.86 -1.06 -16.71
CA GLN A 168 21.63 -2.04 -15.94
C GLN A 168 21.64 -1.73 -14.43
N ARG A 169 21.62 -0.44 -14.07
CA ARG A 169 21.47 0.01 -12.67
C ARG A 169 20.12 -0.48 -12.13
N LYS A 170 20.12 -1.26 -11.04
CA LYS A 170 18.90 -1.75 -10.39
C LYS A 170 18.77 -1.18 -8.97
N PHE A 171 17.55 -1.00 -8.49
CA PHE A 171 17.27 -0.62 -7.11
C PHE A 171 18.03 -1.50 -6.09
N PRO A 172 18.73 -0.93 -5.09
CA PRO A 172 18.64 0.46 -4.60
C PRO A 172 19.64 1.47 -5.18
N TRP A 173 20.29 1.19 -6.33
CA TRP A 173 21.34 2.06 -6.87
C TRP A 173 20.99 3.55 -6.91
N ILE A 174 19.75 3.90 -7.31
CA ILE A 174 19.31 5.31 -7.41
C ILE A 174 19.33 6.05 -6.07
N LEU A 175 19.05 5.37 -4.96
CA LEU A 175 19.08 5.97 -3.63
C LEU A 175 20.50 6.31 -3.20
N ASN A 176 21.44 5.40 -3.47
CA ASN A 176 22.86 5.62 -3.23
C ASN A 176 23.40 6.75 -4.11
N ALA A 177 23.02 6.78 -5.40
CA ALA A 177 23.51 7.75 -6.37
C ALA A 177 23.03 9.18 -6.08
N LEU A 178 21.81 9.36 -5.54
CA LEU A 178 21.25 10.66 -5.20
C LEU A 178 21.51 11.09 -3.74
N ASN A 179 21.94 10.15 -2.89
CA ASN A 179 21.99 10.24 -1.44
C ASN A 179 20.59 10.46 -0.80
N VAL A 180 19.62 9.64 -1.20
CA VAL A 180 18.22 9.71 -0.72
C VAL A 180 17.91 8.58 0.25
N GLU A 181 17.52 8.92 1.48
CA GLU A 181 17.27 7.95 2.55
C GLU A 181 16.07 7.02 2.28
N PRO A 182 16.23 5.68 2.35
CA PRO A 182 15.14 4.72 2.15
C PRO A 182 13.92 4.95 3.05
N PHE A 183 14.16 5.36 4.30
CA PHE A 183 13.11 5.66 5.29
C PHE A 183 12.19 6.80 4.84
N TYR A 184 12.72 7.79 4.10
CA TYR A 184 11.89 8.85 3.53
C TYR A 184 11.29 8.45 2.19
N PHE A 185 12.05 7.77 1.34
CA PHE A 185 11.60 7.34 0.01
C PHE A 185 10.31 6.49 0.05
N VAL A 186 10.19 5.55 1.00
CA VAL A 186 8.99 4.70 1.12
C VAL A 186 7.70 5.49 1.41
N ARG A 187 7.79 6.74 1.90
CA ARG A 187 6.62 7.61 2.13
C ARG A 187 5.95 8.01 0.81
N VAL A 188 6.72 8.15 -0.28
CA VAL A 188 6.23 8.69 -1.57
C VAL A 188 5.70 7.63 -2.54
N ILE A 189 6.19 6.38 -2.46
CA ILE A 189 5.81 5.30 -3.39
C ILE A 189 4.28 5.14 -3.46
N GLU A 190 3.63 5.08 -2.31
CA GLU A 190 2.18 4.92 -2.22
C GLU A 190 1.39 6.16 -2.66
N LEU A 191 1.96 7.37 -2.52
CA LEU A 191 1.33 8.60 -3.02
C LEU A 191 1.34 8.61 -4.56
N ILE A 192 2.46 8.21 -5.16
CA ILE A 192 2.63 8.08 -6.61
C ILE A 192 1.71 7.00 -7.19
N VAL A 193 1.70 5.80 -6.59
CA VAL A 193 0.84 4.67 -7.03
C VAL A 193 -0.65 4.97 -6.83
N ARG A 194 -1.02 5.86 -5.91
CA ARG A 194 -2.40 6.34 -5.68
C ARG A 194 -2.68 7.72 -6.29
N SER A 195 -1.82 8.22 -7.18
CA SER A 195 -2.05 9.48 -7.90
C SER A 195 -3.13 9.30 -8.99
N GLN A 196 -3.54 10.39 -9.66
CA GLN A 196 -4.70 10.38 -10.55
C GLN A 196 -4.50 9.53 -11.82
N ASP A 197 -3.28 9.53 -12.39
CA ASP A 197 -2.96 8.70 -13.54
C ASP A 197 -2.60 7.26 -13.13
N GLN A 198 -3.27 6.28 -13.73
CA GLN A 198 -2.92 4.86 -13.56
C GLN A 198 -1.58 4.55 -14.26
N LEU A 199 -0.51 4.39 -13.47
CA LEU A 199 0.79 3.93 -13.96
C LEU A 199 0.73 2.53 -14.62
N PRO A 200 1.67 2.20 -15.53
CA PRO A 200 1.81 0.85 -16.07
C PRO A 200 1.86 -0.21 -14.98
N ARG A 201 1.10 -1.31 -15.13
CA ARG A 201 0.94 -2.34 -14.08
C ARG A 201 2.27 -3.00 -13.68
N ASP A 202 3.20 -3.09 -14.62
CA ASP A 202 4.58 -3.53 -14.45
C ASP A 202 5.41 -2.55 -13.61
N ALA A 203 5.30 -1.24 -13.88
CA ALA A 203 5.91 -0.21 -13.04
C ALA A 203 5.31 -0.20 -11.62
N VAL A 204 3.99 -0.38 -11.46
CA VAL A 204 3.35 -0.52 -10.13
C VAL A 204 3.84 -1.80 -9.41
N LYS A 205 3.98 -2.93 -10.13
CA LYS A 205 4.53 -4.17 -9.58
C LYS A 205 5.99 -3.98 -9.13
N HIS A 206 6.79 -3.25 -9.90
CA HIS A 206 8.17 -2.89 -9.55
C HIS A 206 8.22 -1.98 -8.31
N LEU A 207 7.42 -0.92 -8.27
CA LEU A 207 7.32 -0.04 -7.10
C LEU A 207 6.88 -0.79 -5.83
N ASN A 208 5.97 -1.76 -5.94
CA ASN A 208 5.59 -2.63 -4.82
C ASN A 208 6.73 -3.57 -4.37
N MET A 209 7.60 -4.03 -5.28
CA MET A 209 8.82 -4.75 -4.93
C MET A 209 9.86 -3.82 -4.27
N VAL A 210 9.99 -2.57 -4.76
CA VAL A 210 10.88 -1.56 -4.19
C VAL A 210 10.45 -1.20 -2.76
N GLU A 211 9.16 -0.97 -2.52
CA GLU A 211 8.60 -0.77 -1.17
C GLU A 211 8.93 -1.94 -0.25
N GLN A 212 8.73 -3.19 -0.70
CA GLN A 212 9.10 -4.38 0.08
C GLN A 212 10.60 -4.44 0.37
N LYS A 213 11.48 -4.19 -0.61
CA LYS A 213 12.95 -4.16 -0.43
C LYS A 213 13.40 -3.14 0.61
N ILE A 214 12.73 -1.99 0.66
CA ILE A 214 13.01 -0.95 1.65
C ILE A 214 12.60 -1.42 3.05
N ILE A 215 11.40 -1.98 3.17
CA ILE A 215 10.79 -2.40 4.45
C ILE A 215 11.45 -3.68 5.01
N GLU A 216 11.93 -4.59 4.17
CA GLU A 216 12.52 -5.87 4.60
C GLU A 216 13.97 -5.75 5.07
N SER A 217 14.70 -4.69 4.66
CA SER A 217 16.14 -4.55 4.97
C SER A 217 16.67 -3.11 5.01
N LEU A 218 16.35 -2.26 4.03
CA LEU A 218 17.11 -1.00 3.85
C LEU A 218 16.86 0.03 4.95
N ILE A 219 15.65 0.12 5.51
CA ILE A 219 15.40 0.97 6.69
C ILE A 219 16.08 0.46 7.97
N TRP A 220 16.52 -0.80 8.00
CA TRP A 220 17.12 -1.41 9.19
C TRP A 220 18.65 -1.30 9.23
N LYS A 221 19.29 -0.66 8.24
CA LYS A 221 20.72 -0.35 8.27
C LYS A 221 21.08 0.56 9.46
N SER A 222 22.27 0.40 10.04
CA SER A 222 22.76 1.15 11.20
C SER A 222 22.62 2.67 11.09
N GLY A 223 22.90 3.24 9.90
CA GLY A 223 22.84 4.69 9.67
C GLY A 223 21.44 5.28 9.49
N SER A 224 20.39 4.45 9.35
CA SER A 224 19.08 4.95 8.95
C SER A 224 18.39 5.84 10.01
N PRO A 225 17.67 6.91 9.61
CA PRO A 225 16.94 7.78 10.54
C PRO A 225 15.97 7.07 11.49
N ILE A 226 15.50 5.86 11.16
CA ILE A 226 14.55 5.11 12.00
C ILE A 226 15.04 4.93 13.45
N TRP A 227 16.35 4.73 13.65
CA TRP A 227 16.94 4.51 14.98
C TRP A 227 16.82 5.76 15.85
N ARG A 228 17.17 6.93 15.28
CA ARG A 228 17.03 8.22 15.96
C ARG A 228 15.56 8.56 16.20
N ILE A 229 14.67 8.24 15.27
CA ILE A 229 13.23 8.50 15.41
C ILE A 229 12.60 7.61 16.50
N LEU A 230 13.01 6.34 16.61
CA LEU A 230 12.60 5.44 17.69
C LEU A 230 13.12 5.96 19.04
N SER A 231 14.43 6.21 19.19
CA SER A 231 15.01 6.76 20.42
C SER A 231 14.34 8.08 20.85
N ASN A 232 14.06 8.97 19.91
CA ASN A 232 13.42 10.26 20.20
C ASN A 232 11.92 10.15 20.54
N SER A 233 11.25 9.03 20.27
CA SER A 233 9.84 8.84 20.65
C SER A 233 9.65 8.53 22.14
N GLY A 234 10.70 8.07 22.84
CA GLY A 234 10.64 7.71 24.28
C GLY A 234 9.82 6.44 24.60
N GLU A 235 9.05 5.93 23.65
CA GLU A 235 8.32 4.66 23.74
C GLU A 235 9.19 3.48 23.25
N ASN A 236 8.89 2.28 23.76
CA ASN A 236 9.39 1.05 23.14
C ASN A 236 8.83 0.92 21.70
N PHE A 237 9.49 0.10 20.87
CA PHE A 237 9.05 -0.16 19.50
C PHE A 237 7.52 -0.48 19.44
N PRO A 238 6.71 0.26 18.66
CA PRO A 238 5.25 0.15 18.76
C PRO A 238 4.74 -1.25 18.43
N LYS A 239 3.82 -1.81 19.25
CA LYS A 239 3.19 -3.09 18.93
C LYS A 239 2.28 -2.95 17.71
N PHE A 240 1.96 -4.07 17.06
CA PHE A 240 1.00 -4.07 15.96
C PHE A 240 -0.37 -3.50 16.38
N GLU A 241 -0.85 -3.84 17.58
CA GLU A 241 -2.12 -3.36 18.16
C GLU A 241 -2.19 -1.83 18.31
N ASP A 242 -1.08 -1.19 18.72
CA ASP A 242 -1.03 0.26 18.93
C ASP A 242 -1.22 1.03 17.62
N ILE A 243 -0.68 0.50 16.52
CA ILE A 243 -0.65 1.15 15.19
C ILE A 243 -1.64 0.56 14.18
N ALA A 244 -2.36 -0.50 14.54
CA ALA A 244 -3.40 -1.10 13.71
C ALA A 244 -4.54 -0.11 13.44
N LEU A 245 -5.13 -0.21 12.23
CA LEU A 245 -6.37 0.47 11.93
C LEU A 245 -7.55 -0.30 12.57
N PRO A 246 -8.64 0.39 12.97
CA PRO A 246 -9.85 -0.27 13.45
C PRO A 246 -10.35 -1.32 12.45
N GLY A 247 -10.54 -2.57 12.91
CA GLY A 247 -10.96 -3.68 12.07
C GLY A 247 -9.85 -4.40 11.29
N ASN A 248 -8.56 -4.15 11.58
CA ASN A 248 -7.42 -4.85 10.94
C ASN A 248 -6.73 -5.92 11.83
N MET A 249 -7.41 -6.47 12.85
CA MET A 249 -6.84 -7.43 13.81
C MET A 249 -7.67 -8.73 13.89
N VAL A 250 -7.02 -9.86 14.18
CA VAL A 250 -7.66 -11.15 14.54
C VAL A 250 -7.24 -11.57 15.94
N HIS A 251 -8.24 -11.79 16.81
CA HIS A 251 -8.11 -12.42 18.13
C HIS A 251 -8.67 -13.86 18.05
N SER A 252 -8.20 -14.77 18.91
CA SER A 252 -8.57 -16.21 18.86
C SER A 252 -9.69 -16.58 19.82
N GLU A 253 -10.71 -15.73 19.96
CA GLU A 253 -11.82 -15.98 20.90
C GLU A 253 -12.81 -17.00 20.34
N GLU A 254 -12.74 -18.23 20.85
CA GLU A 254 -13.71 -19.29 20.62
C GLU A 254 -14.98 -19.07 21.47
N GLN A 255 -15.82 -18.09 21.09
CA GLN A 255 -17.29 -18.17 21.13
C GLN A 255 -17.93 -16.80 20.81
N PRO A 256 -18.87 -16.70 19.85
CA PRO A 256 -19.71 -15.52 19.73
C PRO A 256 -20.81 -15.55 20.81
N ALA A 257 -20.75 -14.62 21.77
CA ALA A 257 -21.80 -14.46 22.77
C ALA A 257 -23.17 -14.19 22.08
N PRO A 258 -24.23 -14.97 22.39
CA PRO A 258 -25.50 -14.88 21.68
C PRO A 258 -26.19 -13.54 21.95
N GLY A 259 -26.20 -12.66 20.95
CA GLY A 259 -26.83 -11.33 21.00
C GLY A 259 -25.96 -10.20 20.47
N GLN A 260 -24.62 -10.36 20.42
CA GLN A 260 -23.75 -9.36 19.80
C GLN A 260 -23.82 -9.46 18.26
N ILE A 261 -24.78 -8.74 17.67
CA ILE A 261 -24.76 -8.43 16.24
C ILE A 261 -23.51 -7.58 15.98
N LEU A 262 -22.46 -8.21 15.45
CA LEU A 262 -21.40 -7.49 14.75
C LEU A 262 -22.05 -6.68 13.63
N ARG A 263 -22.20 -5.38 13.86
CA ARG A 263 -22.50 -4.40 12.80
C ARG A 263 -21.30 -4.30 11.88
N ARG A 264 -21.13 -5.31 11.01
CA ARG A 264 -20.31 -5.25 9.80
C ARG A 264 -20.78 -4.02 9.04
N SER A 265 -20.04 -2.93 9.14
CA SER A 265 -20.49 -1.62 8.67
C SER A 265 -20.69 -1.67 7.17
N LEU A 266 -21.94 -1.61 6.72
CA LEU A 266 -22.32 -1.65 5.30
C LEU A 266 -22.03 -0.34 4.56
N ASN A 267 -21.31 0.59 5.20
CA ASN A 267 -20.75 1.78 4.55
C ASN A 267 -19.57 1.38 3.66
N ASN A 268 -19.88 0.88 2.46
CA ASN A 268 -18.94 0.59 1.38
C ASN A 268 -18.33 1.85 0.74
N GLN A 269 -17.90 2.82 1.55
CA GLN A 269 -16.81 3.72 1.17
C GLN A 269 -15.50 2.94 1.33
N LEU A 270 -15.21 2.07 0.36
CA LEU A 270 -13.98 1.29 0.34
C LEU A 270 -12.77 2.23 0.28
N GLN A 271 -11.70 1.81 0.97
CA GLN A 271 -10.56 2.64 1.36
C GLN A 271 -10.91 3.67 2.45
N SER A 272 -10.57 3.34 3.70
CA SER A 272 -10.07 4.38 4.61
C SER A 272 -8.96 5.15 3.87
N PRO A 273 -9.00 6.50 3.80
CA PRO A 273 -7.95 7.25 3.11
C PRO A 273 -6.57 6.81 3.61
N GLY A 274 -5.73 6.32 2.68
CA GLY A 274 -4.30 6.19 2.98
C GLY A 274 -3.79 7.58 3.35
N PRO A 275 -3.01 7.73 4.44
CA PRO A 275 -2.70 9.03 5.04
C PRO A 275 -2.19 10.02 4.02
N SER A 276 -2.64 11.27 4.17
CA SER A 276 -2.44 12.38 3.23
C SER A 276 -0.96 12.75 3.08
N ALA A 277 -0.60 13.49 2.02
CA ALA A 277 0.80 13.84 1.81
C ALA A 277 1.33 14.76 2.93
N VAL A 278 0.51 15.69 3.44
CA VAL A 278 0.79 16.51 4.62
C VAL A 278 1.06 15.63 5.85
N GLU A 279 0.18 14.68 6.18
CA GLU A 279 0.41 13.75 7.32
C GLU A 279 1.69 12.92 7.14
N ARG A 280 1.95 12.40 5.94
CA ARG A 280 3.14 11.58 5.68
C ARG A 280 4.42 12.37 5.86
N PHE A 281 4.45 13.62 5.40
CA PHE A 281 5.65 14.45 5.40
C PHE A 281 5.81 15.35 6.63
N GLN A 282 4.81 15.42 7.52
CA GLN A 282 4.94 16.08 8.81
C GLN A 282 6.06 15.44 9.66
N SER A 283 6.92 16.28 10.24
CA SER A 283 8.01 15.85 11.12
C SER A 283 7.47 15.47 12.50
N PRO A 284 7.94 14.38 13.11
CA PRO A 284 7.72 14.15 14.53
C PRO A 284 8.57 15.13 15.36
N ILE A 285 7.95 15.67 16.42
CA ILE A 285 8.53 16.45 17.54
C ILE A 285 8.54 17.99 17.38
N SER A 286 8.11 18.65 18.47
CA SER A 286 8.28 20.06 18.86
C SER A 286 7.80 21.18 17.93
N ASP A 287 6.48 21.41 17.94
CA ASP A 287 6.00 22.76 18.30
C ASP A 287 4.65 22.69 19.04
N VAL A 288 4.67 22.29 20.32
CA VAL A 288 3.48 22.35 21.21
C VAL A 288 3.32 23.80 21.73
N LYS A 289 3.19 24.75 20.80
CA LYS A 289 2.71 26.10 21.11
C LYS A 289 1.26 26.00 21.54
N LYS A 290 1.04 26.04 22.85
CA LYS A 290 -0.26 26.26 23.48
C LYS A 290 -0.78 27.66 23.12
N GLN A 291 -1.28 27.86 21.90
CA GLN A 291 -2.24 28.93 21.63
C GLN A 291 -3.60 28.52 22.20
N LEU A 292 -3.68 28.52 23.53
CA LEU A 292 -4.95 28.59 24.24
C LEU A 292 -5.53 29.99 24.01
N PHE A 293 -6.82 30.04 23.72
CA PHE A 293 -7.65 31.24 23.51
C PHE A 293 -7.36 32.08 22.24
N LYS A 294 -8.30 32.00 21.30
CA LYS A 294 -9.01 33.20 20.82
C LYS A 294 -10.49 33.07 21.23
N PRO A 295 -11.17 34.17 21.58
CA PRO A 295 -12.56 34.14 22.08
C PRO A 295 -13.59 34.10 20.95
N SER A 296 -14.84 33.76 21.33
CA SER A 296 -16.10 33.81 20.56
C SER A 296 -16.12 33.01 19.22
N GLN A 297 -17.15 32.21 18.91
CA GLN A 297 -18.57 32.26 19.31
C GLN A 297 -19.10 30.88 19.75
N THR A 298 -20.20 30.86 20.51
CA THR A 298 -20.94 29.64 20.90
C THR A 298 -21.96 29.25 19.80
N PRO A 299 -22.44 27.99 19.81
CA PRO A 299 -23.67 27.71 20.57
C PRO A 299 -23.50 26.59 21.61
N THR A 300 -24.32 26.63 22.66
CA THR A 300 -24.22 25.77 23.84
C THR A 300 -24.91 24.42 23.68
N LYS A 301 -24.29 23.37 24.25
CA LYS A 301 -24.95 22.14 24.69
C LYS A 301 -24.39 21.72 26.04
N THR A 302 -25.01 22.19 27.12
CA THR A 302 -24.69 21.79 28.49
C THR A 302 -25.34 20.44 28.81
N SER A 303 -24.53 19.43 29.07
CA SER A 303 -25.01 18.11 29.50
C SER A 303 -25.42 18.14 30.97
N HIS A 304 -26.71 18.29 31.25
CA HIS A 304 -27.25 18.14 32.60
C HIS A 304 -27.43 16.65 32.93
N ALA A 305 -26.71 16.16 33.93
CA ALA A 305 -26.98 14.85 34.52
C ALA A 305 -28.18 14.96 35.49
N VAL A 306 -29.15 14.07 35.34
CA VAL A 306 -30.33 13.97 36.23
C VAL A 306 -30.43 12.52 36.68
N MET A 307 -30.19 12.28 37.97
CA MET A 307 -30.51 11.01 38.61
C MET A 307 -31.95 11.06 39.16
N VAL A 308 -32.57 9.89 39.23
CA VAL A 308 -33.91 9.67 39.77
C VAL A 308 -33.77 8.57 40.80
N ASP A 309 -34.10 8.85 42.06
CA ASP A 309 -34.22 7.78 43.06
C ASP A 309 -35.60 7.11 42.95
N LYS A 310 -35.78 5.94 43.57
CA LYS A 310 -36.89 5.02 43.29
C LYS A 310 -38.29 5.59 43.50
N ASP A 311 -38.43 6.62 44.34
CA ASP A 311 -39.69 7.32 44.61
C ASP A 311 -39.92 8.56 43.69
N GLY A 312 -39.23 8.63 42.56
CA GLY A 312 -39.64 9.39 41.37
C GLY A 312 -39.38 10.90 41.37
N THR A 313 -38.84 11.48 42.44
CA THR A 313 -38.56 12.92 42.53
C THR A 313 -37.17 13.27 41.98
N LYS A 314 -37.05 14.44 41.34
CA LYS A 314 -35.81 14.97 40.73
C LYS A 314 -35.42 16.30 41.36
N GLN A 315 -34.14 16.47 41.71
CA GLN A 315 -33.55 17.77 42.04
C GLN A 315 -32.33 18.06 41.15
N LEU A 316 -32.08 19.35 40.89
CA LEU A 316 -30.79 19.86 40.40
C LEU A 316 -30.13 20.66 41.52
N ILE A 317 -28.82 20.47 41.70
CA ILE A 317 -28.00 21.30 42.58
C ILE A 317 -26.94 21.99 41.70
N VAL A 318 -26.83 23.32 41.85
CA VAL A 318 -25.75 24.13 41.30
C VAL A 318 -24.88 24.56 42.48
N LEU A 319 -23.56 24.44 42.33
CA LEU A 319 -22.56 24.85 43.32
C LEU A 319 -21.60 25.85 42.66
N GLU A 320 -21.36 26.96 43.35
CA GLU A 320 -20.70 28.16 42.83
C GLU A 320 -19.89 28.84 43.97
N LYS A 321 -19.01 29.79 43.62
CA LYS A 321 -18.17 30.65 44.49
C LYS A 321 -16.91 29.98 45.10
N PRO A 322 -15.92 30.78 45.54
CA PRO A 322 -15.43 32.08 45.01
C PRO A 322 -13.89 32.09 44.79
N ILE A 323 -13.36 33.24 44.40
CA ILE A 323 -11.92 33.55 44.35
C ILE A 323 -11.56 34.40 45.58
N ASP A 324 -10.41 34.14 46.23
CA ASP A 324 -9.61 35.22 46.84
C ASP A 324 -8.11 34.84 46.92
N SER A 325 -7.25 35.75 47.35
CA SER A 325 -5.80 35.73 47.11
C SER A 325 -4.91 35.91 48.35
N THR A 326 -3.76 35.23 48.40
CA THR A 326 -2.42 35.72 48.85
C THR A 326 -1.36 34.60 48.85
N SER A 327 -0.10 34.97 49.08
CA SER A 327 1.11 34.12 49.08
C SER A 327 1.24 33.19 50.29
N THR A 328 1.93 32.04 50.14
CA THR A 328 3.21 31.67 50.82
C THR A 328 3.66 30.25 50.38
N THR A 329 4.97 29.97 50.29
CA THR A 329 5.57 28.62 50.16
C THR A 329 5.78 28.00 51.55
N PRO A 330 5.69 26.65 51.80
CA PRO A 330 6.58 25.69 51.12
C PRO A 330 6.16 24.18 51.01
N VAL A 331 6.83 23.47 50.09
CA VAL A 331 7.35 22.06 50.20
C VAL A 331 6.41 20.84 50.37
N LYS A 332 6.77 19.79 49.60
CA LYS A 332 6.58 18.31 49.77
C LYS A 332 5.41 17.58 49.07
N ALA A 333 5.65 16.27 48.94
CA ALA A 333 4.80 15.16 48.44
C ALA A 333 4.53 15.12 46.92
N GLU A 334 5.40 14.41 46.19
CA GLU A 334 5.10 13.94 44.83
C GLU A 334 4.13 12.75 44.88
N GLY A 335 3.12 12.78 44.01
CA GLY A 335 2.07 11.75 43.90
C GLY A 335 1.51 11.68 42.48
N SER A 336 2.39 11.66 41.48
CA SER A 336 2.06 11.80 40.07
C SER A 336 1.51 10.51 39.45
N SER A 337 0.18 10.37 39.41
CA SER A 337 -0.49 9.42 38.52
C SER A 337 -0.47 9.96 37.07
N PRO A 338 0.20 9.29 36.12
CA PRO A 338 0.34 9.81 34.76
C PRO A 338 -0.94 9.55 33.94
N SER A 339 -1.71 10.61 33.68
CA SER A 339 -2.81 10.57 32.71
C SER A 339 -2.26 10.49 31.28
N SER A 340 -2.04 9.26 30.80
CA SER A 340 -1.39 8.97 29.51
C SER A 340 -2.24 9.37 28.31
N GLY A 341 -2.07 10.61 27.85
CA GLY A 341 -2.57 11.09 26.57
C GLY A 341 -1.94 10.33 25.40
N ARG A 342 -2.59 9.22 24.99
CA ARG A 342 -2.10 8.32 23.92
C ARG A 342 -1.68 9.11 22.67
N PRO A 343 -0.50 8.85 22.09
CA PRO A 343 -0.03 9.56 20.91
C PRO A 343 -0.95 9.36 19.70
N LYS A 344 -0.96 10.36 18.80
CA LYS A 344 -1.77 10.33 17.58
C LYS A 344 -1.34 9.15 16.68
N LYS A 345 -2.25 8.21 16.39
CA LYS A 345 -2.02 7.00 15.57
C LYS A 345 -1.64 7.23 14.08
N SER A 346 -1.31 8.47 13.68
CA SER A 346 -0.99 8.87 12.30
C SER A 346 0.41 9.50 12.18
N GLY A 347 1.42 8.84 12.76
CA GLY A 347 2.83 9.21 12.57
C GLY A 347 3.45 8.53 11.34
N SER A 348 4.43 9.18 10.69
CA SER A 348 5.20 8.60 9.58
C SER A 348 5.86 7.25 9.95
N LEU A 349 6.41 7.16 11.17
CA LEU A 349 6.87 5.90 11.78
C LEU A 349 5.74 4.86 11.85
N SER A 350 4.59 5.21 12.45
CA SER A 350 3.44 4.31 12.62
C SER A 350 2.89 3.75 11.31
N ILE A 351 3.05 4.49 10.20
CA ILE A 351 2.71 4.02 8.84
C ILE A 351 3.72 2.97 8.37
N ILE A 352 5.02 3.24 8.50
CA ILE A 352 6.10 2.34 8.06
C ILE A 352 6.10 1.04 8.87
N ILE A 353 6.03 1.13 10.20
CA ILE A 353 5.97 -0.06 11.08
C ILE A 353 4.68 -0.89 10.81
N ARG A 354 3.55 -0.23 10.53
CA ARG A 354 2.31 -0.93 10.11
C ARG A 354 2.49 -1.66 8.77
N LYS A 355 3.19 -1.09 7.79
CA LYS A 355 3.53 -1.83 6.55
C LYS A 355 4.46 -3.00 6.83
N PHE A 356 5.46 -2.82 7.69
CA PHE A 356 6.39 -3.87 8.12
C PHE A 356 5.66 -5.08 8.73
N TYR A 357 4.78 -4.88 9.71
CA TYR A 357 4.00 -5.97 10.29
C TYR A 357 3.09 -6.68 9.27
N ASN A 358 2.42 -5.94 8.38
CA ASN A 358 1.58 -6.55 7.34
C ASN A 358 2.41 -7.40 6.35
N LEU A 359 3.60 -6.92 5.96
CA LEU A 359 4.53 -7.66 5.11
C LEU A 359 5.05 -8.92 5.83
N ALA A 360 5.47 -8.77 7.08
CA ALA A 360 5.97 -9.84 7.93
C ALA A 360 4.93 -10.96 8.11
N TYR A 361 3.71 -10.63 8.53
CA TYR A 361 2.65 -11.62 8.71
C TYR A 361 2.23 -12.29 7.40
N SER A 362 2.19 -11.55 6.27
CA SER A 362 1.90 -12.13 4.96
C SER A 362 2.93 -13.20 4.56
N ARG A 363 4.23 -12.91 4.70
CA ARG A 363 5.32 -13.87 4.44
C ARG A 363 5.34 -15.03 5.43
N MET A 364 5.13 -14.75 6.71
CA MET A 364 5.03 -15.75 7.77
C MET A 364 3.87 -16.72 7.49
N LYS A 365 2.69 -16.23 7.13
CA LYS A 365 1.52 -17.04 6.81
C LYS A 365 1.73 -17.88 5.56
N GLN A 366 2.33 -17.32 4.50
CA GLN A 366 2.71 -18.08 3.30
C GLN A 366 3.69 -19.21 3.62
N LEU A 367 4.64 -18.98 4.53
CA LEU A 367 5.58 -20.00 5.01
C LEU A 367 4.87 -21.06 5.87
N CYS A 368 4.05 -20.66 6.84
CA CYS A 368 3.26 -21.56 7.69
C CYS A 368 2.33 -22.46 6.85
N ASN A 369 1.58 -21.90 5.90
CA ASN A 369 0.74 -22.62 4.96
C ASN A 369 1.51 -23.61 4.06
N LYS A 370 2.84 -23.46 3.93
CA LYS A 370 3.70 -24.36 3.15
C LYS A 370 4.43 -25.40 4.00
N LEU A 371 4.43 -25.23 5.33
CA LEU A 371 4.92 -26.18 6.34
C LEU A 371 3.74 -26.93 7.02
N ASP A 372 2.55 -26.88 6.41
CA ASP A 372 1.27 -27.39 6.91
C ASP A 372 0.91 -26.92 8.33
N ILE A 373 1.38 -25.73 8.72
CA ILE A 373 1.06 -25.07 9.99
C ILE A 373 -0.25 -24.32 9.79
N THR A 374 -1.37 -24.99 10.10
CA THR A 374 -2.74 -24.51 9.87
C THR A 374 -3.45 -24.03 11.14
N ASP A 375 -2.97 -24.40 12.34
CA ASP A 375 -3.55 -23.92 13.60
C ASP A 375 -3.31 -22.41 13.79
N LEU A 376 -4.39 -21.69 14.07
CA LEU A 376 -4.41 -20.25 14.33
C LEU A 376 -3.68 -19.91 15.64
N LYS A 377 -3.82 -20.73 16.69
CA LYS A 377 -3.18 -20.50 18.00
C LYS A 377 -1.67 -20.71 17.89
N PHE A 378 -1.23 -21.76 17.20
CA PHE A 378 0.18 -21.97 16.86
C PHE A 378 0.74 -20.84 15.98
N THR A 379 0.00 -20.40 14.97
CA THR A 379 0.37 -19.26 14.12
C THR A 379 0.52 -17.97 14.95
N GLN A 380 -0.32 -17.76 15.97
CA GLN A 380 -0.17 -16.67 16.94
C GLN A 380 1.06 -16.84 17.85
N LYS A 381 1.42 -18.05 18.28
CA LYS A 381 2.68 -18.26 19.02
C LYS A 381 3.90 -17.84 18.19
N ILE A 382 3.97 -18.23 16.91
CA ILE A 382 5.03 -17.76 15.98
C ILE A 382 5.01 -16.23 15.85
N TRP A 383 3.83 -15.64 15.65
CA TRP A 383 3.68 -14.19 15.52
C TRP A 383 4.11 -13.42 16.77
N THR A 384 3.74 -13.92 17.95
CA THR A 384 4.08 -13.32 19.26
C THR A 384 5.59 -13.35 19.50
N VAL A 385 6.26 -14.46 19.19
CA VAL A 385 7.72 -14.57 19.26
C VAL A 385 8.41 -13.66 18.24
N PHE A 386 7.88 -13.53 17.02
CA PHE A 386 8.41 -12.58 16.04
C PHE A 386 8.26 -11.12 16.50
N GLU A 387 7.08 -10.72 17.00
CA GLU A 387 6.86 -9.37 17.53
C GLU A 387 7.76 -9.07 18.73
N TYR A 388 7.90 -10.01 19.67
CA TYR A 388 8.83 -9.88 20.79
C TYR A 388 10.28 -9.72 20.31
N SER A 389 10.68 -10.45 19.26
CA SER A 389 12.04 -10.40 18.69
C SER A 389 12.42 -9.03 18.13
N ILE A 390 11.48 -8.31 17.53
CA ILE A 390 11.73 -6.96 17.00
C ILE A 390 11.53 -5.88 18.08
N ARG A 391 10.62 -6.11 19.05
CA ARG A 391 10.21 -5.10 20.01
C ARG A 391 11.16 -4.99 21.19
N ASP A 392 11.37 -6.10 21.88
CA ASP A 392 12.18 -6.17 23.11
C ASP A 392 13.67 -6.35 22.76
N HIS A 393 13.98 -6.84 21.55
CA HIS A 393 15.34 -7.13 21.07
C HIS A 393 15.63 -6.50 19.71
N THR A 394 15.30 -5.22 19.51
CA THR A 394 15.37 -4.52 18.20
C THR A 394 16.77 -4.52 17.55
N HIS A 395 17.83 -4.78 18.30
CA HIS A 395 19.18 -5.04 17.78
C HIS A 395 19.27 -6.28 16.86
N LEU A 396 18.29 -7.18 16.90
CA LEU A 396 18.21 -8.37 16.04
C LEU A 396 17.87 -8.01 14.59
N ILE A 397 16.95 -7.04 14.34
CA ILE A 397 16.62 -6.62 12.97
C ILE A 397 17.63 -5.62 12.39
N LYS A 398 18.39 -4.93 13.25
CA LYS A 398 19.45 -3.99 12.85
C LYS A 398 20.50 -4.66 11.95
N ASP A 399 20.76 -4.04 10.80
CA ASP A 399 21.65 -4.51 9.72
C ASP A 399 21.36 -5.93 9.20
N ARG A 400 20.12 -6.41 9.41
CA ARG A 400 19.62 -7.73 9.02
C ARG A 400 18.34 -7.64 8.19
N HIS A 401 17.85 -8.81 7.76
CA HIS A 401 16.70 -8.95 6.87
C HIS A 401 15.50 -9.53 7.61
N LEU A 402 14.31 -8.96 7.42
CA LEU A 402 13.03 -9.41 7.99
C LEU A 402 12.88 -10.93 8.00
N ASP A 403 13.06 -11.55 6.83
CA ASP A 403 12.83 -12.99 6.65
C ASP A 403 13.79 -13.88 7.47
N GLN A 404 14.95 -13.37 7.91
CA GLN A 404 15.85 -14.10 8.83
C GLN A 404 15.18 -14.30 10.18
N LEU A 405 14.61 -13.23 10.75
CA LEU A 405 13.88 -13.28 12.01
C LEU A 405 12.59 -14.11 11.88
N LEU A 406 11.90 -14.04 10.74
CA LEU A 406 10.73 -14.89 10.48
C LEU A 406 11.07 -16.39 10.48
N MET A 407 12.13 -16.80 9.78
CA MET A 407 12.55 -18.21 9.77
C MET A 407 13.02 -18.69 11.14
N CYS A 408 13.72 -17.84 11.91
CA CYS A 408 14.11 -18.14 13.29
C CYS A 408 12.91 -18.23 14.25
N ALA A 409 11.89 -17.37 14.11
CA ALA A 409 10.67 -17.41 14.91
C ALA A 409 9.84 -18.68 14.64
N VAL A 410 9.71 -19.09 13.37
CA VAL A 410 9.06 -20.36 12.99
C VAL A 410 9.82 -21.54 13.61
N TYR A 411 11.15 -21.59 13.47
CA TYR A 411 11.97 -22.67 14.00
C TYR A 411 11.90 -22.78 15.53
N VAL A 412 12.09 -21.67 16.25
CA VAL A 412 12.13 -21.70 17.72
C VAL A 412 10.80 -22.12 18.31
N VAL A 413 9.66 -21.67 17.75
CA VAL A 413 8.34 -22.07 18.24
C VAL A 413 8.07 -23.55 18.00
N CYS A 414 8.40 -24.09 16.82
CA CYS A 414 8.30 -25.54 16.57
C CYS A 414 9.18 -26.36 17.54
N LYS A 415 10.38 -25.86 17.87
CA LYS A 415 11.33 -26.53 18.75
C LYS A 415 10.91 -26.51 20.22
N VAL A 416 10.39 -25.40 20.75
CA VAL A 416 10.02 -25.28 22.17
C VAL A 416 8.68 -25.92 22.51
N THR A 417 7.73 -25.97 21.57
CA THR A 417 6.45 -26.67 21.78
C THR A 417 6.55 -28.18 21.60
N SER A 418 7.64 -28.68 21.00
CA SER A 418 7.87 -30.09 20.65
C SER A 418 6.77 -30.73 19.78
N THR A 419 5.89 -29.93 19.18
CA THR A 419 4.76 -30.43 18.37
C THR A 419 5.17 -30.86 16.96
N ARG A 420 6.32 -30.39 16.46
CA ARG A 420 6.81 -30.67 15.10
C ARG A 420 8.35 -30.59 15.05
N GLU A 421 9.01 -31.63 14.53
CA GLU A 421 10.46 -31.62 14.29
C GLU A 421 10.89 -30.81 13.05
N GLN A 422 10.48 -29.54 12.97
CA GLN A 422 10.82 -28.70 11.82
C GLN A 422 12.31 -28.34 11.79
N LYS A 423 13.00 -28.74 10.71
CA LYS A 423 14.42 -28.46 10.49
C LYS A 423 14.58 -27.18 9.67
N PHE A 424 15.64 -26.42 9.94
CA PHE A 424 15.98 -25.23 9.14
C PHE A 424 16.11 -25.53 7.63
N ALA A 425 16.48 -26.75 7.25
CA ALA A 425 16.52 -27.19 5.85
C ALA A 425 15.14 -27.12 5.17
N GLU A 426 14.10 -27.60 5.84
CA GLU A 426 12.70 -27.60 5.37
C GLU A 426 12.16 -26.17 5.32
N ILE A 427 12.34 -25.40 6.41
CA ILE A 427 11.94 -23.99 6.49
C ILE A 427 12.57 -23.19 5.34
N MET A 428 13.87 -23.39 5.07
CA MET A 428 14.55 -22.75 3.94
C MET A 428 14.11 -23.29 2.57
N GLN A 429 13.69 -24.55 2.46
CA GLN A 429 13.15 -25.14 1.21
C GLN A 429 11.84 -24.44 0.82
N HIS A 430 10.91 -24.30 1.76
CA HIS A 430 9.64 -23.62 1.51
C HIS A 430 9.81 -22.10 1.38
N TYR A 431 10.78 -21.50 2.09
CA TYR A 431 11.15 -20.09 1.93
C TYR A 431 11.58 -19.73 0.50
N ARG A 432 12.37 -20.59 -0.17
CA ARG A 432 12.83 -20.38 -1.56
C ARG A 432 11.70 -20.28 -2.59
N GLY A 433 10.47 -20.66 -2.23
CA GLY A 433 9.28 -20.46 -3.06
C GLY A 433 8.67 -19.06 -2.98
N GLN A 434 9.16 -18.16 -2.11
CA GLN A 434 8.62 -16.80 -1.98
C GLN A 434 9.28 -15.81 -2.96
N PRO A 435 8.56 -14.80 -3.50
CA PRO A 435 9.05 -13.97 -4.61
C PRO A 435 10.31 -13.13 -4.32
N GLN A 436 10.59 -12.81 -3.05
CA GLN A 436 11.77 -12.06 -2.61
C GLN A 436 12.97 -12.96 -2.29
N ALA A 437 12.79 -14.28 -2.22
CA ALA A 437 13.76 -15.18 -1.62
C ALA A 437 15.08 -15.20 -2.41
N SER A 438 16.19 -14.99 -1.69
CA SER A 438 17.55 -14.97 -2.25
C SER A 438 18.49 -15.78 -1.38
N SER A 439 19.46 -16.45 -2.01
CA SER A 439 20.40 -17.34 -1.32
C SER A 439 21.27 -16.62 -0.28
N HIS A 440 21.59 -15.34 -0.52
CA HIS A 440 22.32 -14.49 0.42
C HIS A 440 21.58 -14.33 1.75
N ILE A 441 20.24 -14.26 1.73
CA ILE A 441 19.42 -13.96 2.93
C ILE A 441 19.59 -15.02 4.01
N TYR A 442 19.86 -16.28 3.66
CA TYR A 442 20.10 -17.37 4.63
C TYR A 442 21.54 -17.93 4.63
N ARG A 443 22.41 -17.50 3.70
CA ARG A 443 23.84 -17.91 3.66
C ARG A 443 24.82 -16.84 4.14
N ASN A 444 24.40 -15.58 4.23
CA ASN A 444 25.27 -14.46 4.55
C ASN A 444 24.55 -13.47 5.50
N VAL A 445 24.24 -13.96 6.69
CA VAL A 445 23.61 -13.26 7.80
C VAL A 445 24.69 -12.59 8.66
N LEU A 446 24.44 -11.34 9.09
CA LEU A 446 25.32 -10.66 10.03
C LEU A 446 25.30 -11.37 11.39
N ILE A 447 26.46 -11.84 11.85
CA ILE A 447 26.61 -12.37 13.20
C ILE A 447 26.93 -11.20 14.13
N ASP A 448 28.04 -10.51 13.85
CA ASP A 448 28.65 -9.52 14.74
C ASP A 448 29.39 -8.42 13.93
N ARG A 449 29.62 -7.26 14.54
CA ARG A 449 30.49 -6.19 14.02
C ARG A 449 31.62 -5.94 15.03
N SER A 450 32.76 -6.58 14.79
CA SER A 450 33.98 -6.31 15.53
C SER A 450 34.57 -4.97 15.07
N SER A 451 34.53 -3.96 15.93
CA SER A 451 35.17 -2.66 15.71
C SER A 451 36.69 -2.72 15.92
N THR A 452 37.35 -3.73 15.36
CA THR A 452 38.80 -3.88 15.38
C THR A 452 39.40 -2.97 14.33
N GLN A 453 40.12 -1.93 14.76
CA GLN A 453 40.97 -1.14 13.88
C GLN A 453 42.25 -1.92 13.60
N GLU A 454 42.21 -2.83 12.64
CA GLU A 454 43.43 -3.44 12.09
C GLU A 454 44.06 -2.47 11.08
N VAL A 455 45.28 -2.03 11.38
CA VAL A 455 46.04 -1.11 10.50
C VAL A 455 46.69 -1.93 9.39
N THR A 456 46.22 -1.74 8.16
CA THR A 456 46.81 -2.31 6.94
C THR A 456 47.42 -1.19 6.08
N ASP A 457 48.57 -1.47 5.45
CA ASP A 457 49.37 -0.45 4.75
C ASP A 457 48.67 0.21 3.54
N GLU A 458 47.58 -0.37 3.03
CA GLU A 458 46.79 0.21 1.92
C GLU A 458 45.56 1.03 2.40
N GLY A 459 45.48 1.35 3.70
CA GLY A 459 44.59 2.38 4.25
C GLY A 459 43.43 1.89 5.10
N ILE A 460 42.62 2.84 5.58
CA ILE A 460 41.54 2.59 6.54
C ILE A 460 40.40 1.80 5.88
N ASN A 461 40.37 0.49 6.13
CA ASN A 461 39.26 -0.37 5.72
C ASN A 461 38.17 -0.37 6.83
N SER A 462 36.91 -0.23 6.44
CA SER A 462 35.80 -0.01 7.38
C SER A 462 35.24 -1.33 7.95
N ASP A 463 34.93 -1.33 9.26
CA ASP A 463 34.11 -2.31 9.99
C ASP A 463 34.13 -3.77 9.46
N ILE A 464 35.00 -4.60 10.03
CA ILE A 464 35.03 -6.04 9.72
C ILE A 464 33.73 -6.71 10.20
N GLU A 465 32.77 -6.85 9.28
CA GLU A 465 31.51 -7.57 9.55
C GLU A 465 31.75 -9.09 9.60
N LYS A 466 31.54 -9.69 10.77
CA LYS A 466 31.56 -11.15 10.92
C LYS A 466 30.21 -11.69 10.47
N ARG A 467 30.21 -12.44 9.35
CA ARG A 467 28.99 -12.97 8.73
C ARG A 467 29.04 -14.51 8.62
N GLY A 468 27.87 -15.14 8.62
CA GLY A 468 27.71 -16.60 8.60
C GLY A 468 26.36 -17.02 8.03
N ASP A 469 25.96 -18.27 8.19
CA ASP A 469 24.66 -18.74 7.72
C ASP A 469 23.53 -18.49 8.76
N LEU A 470 22.29 -18.74 8.35
CA LEU A 470 21.10 -18.56 9.21
C LEU A 470 21.15 -19.43 10.48
N ILE A 471 21.75 -20.63 10.39
CA ILE A 471 21.86 -21.56 11.52
C ILE A 471 22.90 -21.06 12.52
N SER A 472 24.01 -20.49 12.03
CA SER A 472 25.01 -19.78 12.83
C SER A 472 24.38 -18.61 13.58
N PHE A 473 23.71 -17.70 12.87
CA PHE A 473 23.00 -16.56 13.47
C PHE A 473 21.96 -17.01 14.50
N TYR A 474 21.21 -18.08 14.22
CA TYR A 474 20.26 -18.64 15.16
C TYR A 474 20.95 -19.08 16.45
N ASN A 475 22.02 -19.87 16.36
CA ASN A 475 22.69 -20.46 17.51
C ASN A 475 23.52 -19.45 18.32
N THR A 476 24.17 -18.47 17.68
CA THR A 476 25.10 -17.54 18.36
C THR A 476 24.50 -16.19 18.72
N VAL A 477 23.34 -15.81 18.18
CA VAL A 477 22.70 -14.51 18.45
C VAL A 477 21.23 -14.69 18.83
N TYR A 478 20.39 -15.17 17.91
CA TYR A 478 18.93 -15.12 18.08
C TYR A 478 18.44 -15.95 19.27
N VAL A 479 18.94 -17.18 19.44
CA VAL A 479 18.51 -18.05 20.54
C VAL A 479 18.93 -17.50 21.92
N LEU A 480 20.02 -16.74 22.01
CA LEU A 480 20.48 -16.15 23.27
C LEU A 480 19.51 -15.07 23.76
N ALA A 481 19.02 -14.23 22.85
CA ALA A 481 18.02 -13.21 23.14
C ALA A 481 16.61 -13.79 23.41
N ILE A 482 16.19 -14.79 22.63
CA ILE A 482 14.77 -15.19 22.53
C ILE A 482 14.41 -16.43 23.37
N LYS A 483 15.38 -17.25 23.82
CA LYS A 483 15.14 -18.51 24.55
C LYS A 483 14.30 -18.35 25.82
N SER A 484 14.54 -17.30 26.61
CA SER A 484 13.84 -17.05 27.88
C SER A 484 12.33 -16.85 27.67
N PHE A 485 11.95 -16.07 26.66
CA PHE A 485 10.56 -15.86 26.26
C PHE A 485 9.97 -17.08 25.55
N ALA A 486 10.69 -17.67 24.59
CA ALA A 486 10.19 -18.78 23.80
C ALA A 486 9.86 -20.04 24.63
N LEU A 487 10.60 -20.31 25.71
CA LEU A 487 10.35 -21.46 26.59
C LEU A 487 8.99 -21.40 27.30
N GLN A 488 8.43 -20.21 27.53
CA GLN A 488 7.11 -20.04 28.18
C GLN A 488 5.99 -20.77 27.39
N PHE A 489 6.11 -20.83 26.06
CA PHE A 489 5.13 -21.49 25.19
C PHE A 489 5.09 -23.03 25.28
N LYS A 490 6.08 -23.65 25.95
CA LYS A 490 6.19 -25.10 26.15
C LYS A 490 5.14 -25.63 27.14
N GLU A 491 4.92 -24.90 28.23
CA GLU A 491 4.19 -25.39 29.41
C GLU A 491 2.69 -25.05 29.38
N GLN A 492 2.22 -24.48 28.27
CA GLN A 492 0.85 -23.99 28.06
C GLN A 492 0.38 -23.00 29.15
N ASP A 493 1.28 -22.17 29.68
CA ASP A 493 0.94 -21.13 30.64
C ASP A 493 -0.22 -20.25 30.11
N PRO A 494 -1.40 -20.27 30.76
CA PRO A 494 -2.58 -19.54 30.29
C PRO A 494 -2.45 -18.02 30.42
N ASN A 495 -1.41 -17.52 31.12
CA ASN A 495 -1.19 -16.10 31.33
C ASN A 495 -0.49 -15.40 30.14
N ILE A 496 0.01 -16.14 29.14
CA ILE A 496 0.72 -15.56 28.00
C ILE A 496 -0.28 -14.94 27.00
N ALA A 497 -0.49 -13.63 27.12
CA ALA A 497 -1.25 -12.86 26.14
C ALA A 497 -0.60 -12.92 24.74
N LEU A 498 -1.26 -13.57 23.79
CA LEU A 498 -0.81 -13.71 22.41
C LEU A 498 -1.00 -12.41 21.61
N SER A 499 -0.01 -12.06 20.78
CA SER A 499 -0.09 -10.89 19.91
C SER A 499 -1.20 -11.06 18.84
N PRO A 500 -2.08 -10.05 18.63
CA PRO A 500 -3.13 -10.12 17.63
C PRO A 500 -2.55 -10.17 16.21
N LEU A 501 -3.16 -10.99 15.34
CA LEU A 501 -2.68 -11.15 13.96
C LEU A 501 -3.17 -10.01 13.06
N PRO A 502 -2.33 -9.49 12.15
CA PRO A 502 -2.79 -8.60 11.08
C PRO A 502 -3.82 -9.26 10.17
N LEU A 503 -4.96 -8.59 9.94
CA LEU A 503 -5.89 -8.99 8.89
C LEU A 503 -5.26 -8.68 7.52
N ILE A 504 -4.82 -9.73 6.81
CA ILE A 504 -4.38 -9.65 5.42
C ILE A 504 -5.59 -9.35 4.53
N ASN A 505 -5.85 -8.07 4.33
CA ASN A 505 -6.72 -7.59 3.29
C ASN A 505 -5.88 -7.43 2.01
N ASN A 506 -6.10 -8.28 1.00
CA ASN A 506 -5.20 -8.45 -0.18
C ASN A 506 -5.20 -7.25 -1.18
N ASN A 507 -5.58 -6.06 -0.72
CA ASN A 507 -5.80 -4.83 -1.51
C ASN A 507 -4.50 -4.14 -1.98
N PHE A 508 -3.38 -4.88 -2.07
CA PHE A 508 -2.18 -4.48 -2.81
C PHE A 508 -2.36 -4.59 -4.34
N ALA A 509 -3.39 -5.32 -4.80
CA ALA A 509 -3.98 -5.14 -6.12
C ALA A 509 -5.04 -4.02 -6.05
N SER A 510 -5.01 -3.07 -6.99
CA SER A 510 -5.88 -1.88 -6.96
C SER A 510 -7.37 -2.24 -6.81
N PRO A 511 -8.03 -1.88 -5.69
CA PRO A 511 -9.46 -2.08 -5.56
C PRO A 511 -10.18 -1.11 -6.48
N ARG A 512 -10.88 -1.66 -7.49
CA ARG A 512 -11.58 -0.95 -8.58
C ARG A 512 -10.63 -0.37 -9.64
N CYS A 513 -10.37 -1.14 -10.70
CA CYS A 513 -9.68 -0.68 -11.91
C CYS A 513 -10.69 -0.07 -12.88
N GLN A 514 -10.54 1.22 -13.18
CA GLN A 514 -11.36 1.90 -14.20
C GLN A 514 -10.76 1.65 -15.59
N ILE A 515 -11.57 1.15 -16.53
CA ILE A 515 -11.20 0.93 -17.93
C ILE A 515 -11.59 2.14 -18.79
N THR A 516 -12.78 2.69 -18.55
CA THR A 516 -13.32 3.91 -19.18
C THR A 516 -14.17 4.67 -18.15
N ASP A 517 -14.66 5.86 -18.49
CA ASP A 517 -15.46 6.71 -17.58
C ASP A 517 -16.64 5.97 -16.92
N ASN A 518 -17.22 4.99 -17.62
CA ASN A 518 -18.39 4.22 -17.18
C ASN A 518 -18.10 2.73 -16.88
N LEU A 519 -16.87 2.24 -17.04
CA LEU A 519 -16.56 0.80 -16.94
C LEU A 519 -15.47 0.52 -15.89
N TYR A 520 -15.79 -0.34 -14.92
CA TYR A 520 -14.94 -0.66 -13.77
C TYR A 520 -14.85 -2.18 -13.54
N ILE A 521 -13.66 -2.67 -13.19
CA ILE A 521 -13.42 -4.04 -12.71
C ILE A 521 -13.13 -3.98 -11.20
N THR A 522 -13.92 -4.66 -10.39
CA THR A 522 -13.59 -4.99 -8.99
C THR A 522 -13.22 -6.47 -8.88
N SER A 523 -12.65 -6.87 -7.74
CA SER A 523 -12.73 -8.29 -7.34
C SER A 523 -14.21 -8.69 -7.22
N TYR A 524 -14.51 -9.96 -7.48
CA TYR A 524 -15.84 -10.51 -7.23
C TYR A 524 -15.88 -11.04 -5.79
N ASP A 525 -16.45 -10.25 -4.89
CA ASP A 525 -16.69 -10.67 -3.51
C ASP A 525 -17.85 -11.67 -3.50
N THR A 526 -17.60 -12.92 -3.10
CA THR A 526 -18.65 -13.93 -2.96
C THR A 526 -19.66 -13.47 -1.89
N PRO A 527 -20.97 -13.36 -2.20
CA PRO A 527 -21.95 -12.75 -1.31
C PRO A 527 -22.29 -13.66 -0.12
N THR A 528 -21.43 -13.63 0.90
CA THR A 528 -21.65 -14.30 2.18
C THR A 528 -22.65 -13.51 3.02
N ASN A 529 -23.93 -13.89 2.86
CA ASN A 529 -25.13 -13.41 3.54
C ASN A 529 -25.52 -11.93 3.31
N GLY A 530 -26.44 -11.74 2.35
CA GLY A 530 -27.58 -10.83 2.47
C GLY A 530 -27.30 -9.36 2.79
N GLY A 531 -26.87 -8.56 1.80
CA GLY A 531 -26.77 -7.10 1.93
C GLY A 531 -26.97 -6.37 0.60
N SER A 532 -28.07 -5.61 0.50
CA SER A 532 -28.40 -4.64 -0.57
C SER A 532 -28.31 -5.12 -2.03
N LYS A 533 -29.48 -5.41 -2.63
CA LYS A 533 -29.61 -5.46 -4.09
C LYS A 533 -29.59 -4.03 -4.64
N THR A 534 -28.49 -3.66 -5.28
CA THR A 534 -28.51 -2.53 -6.24
C THR A 534 -29.26 -2.96 -7.51
N ASN A 535 -29.74 -2.02 -8.32
CA ASN A 535 -30.36 -2.31 -9.62
C ASN A 535 -29.31 -2.71 -10.70
N SER A 536 -28.30 -3.49 -10.32
CA SER A 536 -27.28 -4.03 -11.20
C SER A 536 -27.80 -5.28 -11.91
N LEU A 537 -27.72 -5.32 -13.24
CA LEU A 537 -28.03 -6.53 -14.00
C LEU A 537 -26.76 -7.36 -14.18
N GLU A 538 -26.73 -8.55 -13.55
CA GLU A 538 -25.56 -9.43 -13.61
C GLU A 538 -25.45 -10.15 -14.96
N TYR A 539 -24.25 -10.16 -15.53
CA TYR A 539 -23.94 -10.85 -16.79
C TYR A 539 -22.80 -11.86 -16.57
N HIS A 540 -23.04 -13.12 -16.89
CA HIS A 540 -22.06 -14.20 -16.71
C HIS A 540 -21.46 -14.64 -18.05
N PHE A 541 -20.20 -14.31 -18.31
CA PHE A 541 -19.48 -14.65 -19.54
C PHE A 541 -19.42 -16.15 -19.88
N SER A 542 -19.67 -17.04 -18.90
CA SER A 542 -19.70 -18.50 -19.05
C SER A 542 -21.10 -19.10 -19.19
N ARG A 543 -22.15 -18.27 -19.30
CA ARG A 543 -23.54 -18.71 -19.54
C ARG A 543 -24.10 -18.02 -20.77
N SER A 544 -24.94 -18.73 -21.53
CA SER A 544 -25.68 -18.09 -22.62
C SER A 544 -26.74 -17.15 -22.04
N PRO A 545 -26.80 -15.86 -22.47
CA PRO A 545 -27.81 -14.91 -22.01
C PRO A 545 -29.25 -15.35 -22.26
N SER A 546 -29.47 -16.32 -23.17
CA SER A 546 -30.77 -16.91 -23.48
C SER A 546 -31.53 -17.42 -22.25
N LYS A 547 -30.83 -17.86 -21.18
CA LYS A 547 -31.46 -18.38 -19.95
C LYS A 547 -31.90 -17.30 -18.95
N ASP A 548 -31.53 -16.04 -19.19
CA ASP A 548 -31.89 -14.89 -18.34
C ASP A 548 -32.63 -13.80 -19.14
N LEU A 549 -33.05 -14.10 -20.38
CA LEU A 549 -33.78 -13.17 -21.27
C LEU A 549 -35.02 -12.54 -20.62
N GLU A 550 -35.80 -13.29 -19.85
CA GLU A 550 -36.96 -12.73 -19.15
C GLU A 550 -36.55 -11.66 -18.13
N LYS A 551 -35.42 -11.83 -17.44
CA LYS A 551 -34.91 -10.86 -16.46
C LYS A 551 -34.35 -9.63 -17.17
N ILE A 552 -33.64 -9.83 -18.28
CA ILE A 552 -33.14 -8.77 -19.16
C ILE A 552 -34.31 -7.94 -19.70
N ASN A 553 -35.30 -8.58 -20.30
CA ASN A 553 -36.49 -7.92 -20.85
C ASN A 553 -37.29 -7.21 -19.75
N ASN A 554 -37.48 -7.82 -18.57
CA ASN A 554 -38.16 -7.16 -17.45
C ASN A 554 -37.37 -5.97 -16.87
N ALA A 555 -36.03 -5.98 -16.92
CA ALA A 555 -35.22 -4.83 -16.51
C ALA A 555 -35.29 -3.69 -17.53
N ILE A 556 -35.21 -4.01 -18.83
CA ILE A 556 -35.36 -3.06 -19.94
C ILE A 556 -36.75 -2.41 -19.90
N ASN A 557 -37.82 -3.22 -19.84
CA ASN A 557 -39.20 -2.76 -19.82
C ASN A 557 -39.54 -1.91 -18.58
N LYS A 558 -38.84 -2.10 -17.45
CA LYS A 558 -38.96 -1.24 -16.26
C LYS A 558 -38.27 0.12 -16.39
N HIS A 559 -37.31 0.26 -17.29
CA HIS A 559 -36.61 1.53 -17.53
C HIS A 559 -37.16 2.34 -18.72
N ILE A 560 -37.89 1.72 -19.66
CA ILE A 560 -38.52 2.42 -20.80
C ILE A 560 -39.90 2.97 -20.39
N VAL A 561 -39.92 3.99 -19.54
CA VAL A 561 -41.13 4.83 -19.36
C VAL A 561 -41.19 5.86 -20.48
N GLY A 562 -41.59 5.38 -21.66
CA GLY A 562 -42.07 6.20 -22.77
C GLY A 562 -41.02 6.75 -23.75
N LYS A 563 -40.83 6.02 -24.86
CA LYS A 563 -40.84 6.62 -26.22
C LYS A 563 -41.04 5.55 -27.30
N ARG A 564 -42.26 5.52 -27.85
CA ARG A 564 -42.71 4.90 -29.13
C ARG A 564 -41.96 3.64 -29.57
N LEU A 565 -42.52 2.48 -29.23
CA LEU A 565 -42.48 1.33 -30.14
C LEU A 565 -43.48 1.62 -31.28
N LEU A 566 -43.12 1.33 -32.53
CA LEU A 566 -44.04 1.43 -33.67
C LEU A 566 -44.88 0.15 -33.75
N GLY A 567 -46.17 0.26 -33.43
CA GLY A 567 -47.18 -0.72 -33.75
C GLY A 567 -48.17 -0.12 -34.74
N TYR A 568 -48.49 -0.87 -35.80
CA TYR A 568 -49.73 -0.68 -36.56
C TYR A 568 -50.90 -1.21 -35.71
N ASP A 569 -52.05 -0.54 -35.82
CA ASP A 569 -53.46 -0.99 -35.72
C ASP A 569 -53.83 -2.10 -34.68
N GLU A 570 -54.95 -2.04 -33.94
CA GLU A 570 -56.19 -1.25 -34.09
C GLU A 570 -56.85 -1.01 -32.70
N ASP A 571 -57.83 -0.10 -32.63
CA ASP A 571 -58.84 0.10 -31.57
C ASP A 571 -58.61 -0.36 -30.11
N THR A 572 -58.45 0.60 -29.20
CA THR A 572 -59.54 1.01 -28.27
C THR A 572 -59.18 2.25 -27.43
N TYR A 573 -60.16 3.14 -27.21
CA TYR A 573 -59.98 4.40 -26.46
C TYR A 573 -60.39 4.29 -24.98
N THR A 574 -59.52 4.72 -24.06
CA THR A 574 -59.92 5.24 -22.73
C THR A 574 -59.07 6.46 -22.32
N PRO A 575 -59.62 7.69 -22.31
CA PRO A 575 -58.86 8.90 -21.97
C PRO A 575 -58.74 9.12 -20.45
N ASN A 576 -57.53 9.44 -19.97
CA ASN A 576 -57.29 9.68 -18.54
C ASN A 576 -57.53 11.17 -18.18
N ASN A 577 -58.64 11.43 -17.47
CA ASN A 577 -59.26 12.74 -17.21
C ASN A 577 -58.41 13.81 -16.47
N LYS A 578 -57.12 13.57 -16.20
CA LYS A 578 -56.22 14.54 -15.53
C LYS A 578 -55.51 15.52 -16.47
N VAL A 579 -55.33 15.19 -17.75
CA VAL A 579 -54.65 16.08 -18.71
C VAL A 579 -55.58 17.20 -19.18
N GLN A 580 -56.84 16.87 -19.46
CA GLN A 580 -57.81 17.75 -20.13
C GLN A 580 -58.13 19.02 -19.32
N ARG A 581 -58.28 18.90 -17.99
CA ARG A 581 -58.49 20.06 -17.09
C ARG A 581 -57.32 21.05 -17.09
N LYS A 582 -56.07 20.55 -17.14
CA LYS A 582 -54.87 21.41 -17.25
C LYS A 582 -54.79 22.10 -18.60
N MET A 583 -55.23 21.44 -19.67
CA MET A 583 -55.23 22.03 -21.01
C MET A 583 -56.33 23.09 -21.18
N GLN A 584 -57.52 22.88 -20.64
CA GLN A 584 -58.60 23.89 -20.62
C GLN A 584 -58.17 25.15 -19.87
N SER A 585 -57.63 25.02 -18.65
CA SER A 585 -57.09 26.15 -17.88
C SER A 585 -56.05 26.98 -18.65
N LEU A 586 -55.16 26.33 -19.42
CA LEU A 586 -54.16 27.00 -20.26
C LEU A 586 -54.73 27.61 -21.56
N VAL A 587 -55.92 27.20 -21.99
CA VAL A 587 -56.64 27.77 -23.13
C VAL A 587 -57.52 28.95 -22.71
N GLU A 588 -58.21 28.87 -21.56
CA GLU A 588 -58.86 30.02 -20.91
C GLU A 588 -57.84 31.15 -20.70
N GLN A 589 -56.72 30.85 -20.01
CA GLN A 589 -55.70 31.84 -19.67
C GLN A 589 -55.05 32.50 -20.89
N ARG A 590 -55.02 31.82 -22.05
CA ARG A 590 -54.56 32.39 -23.32
C ARG A 590 -55.64 33.18 -24.07
N ARG A 591 -56.93 32.84 -23.92
CA ARG A 591 -58.02 33.65 -24.48
C ARG A 591 -58.12 35.00 -23.77
N SER A 592 -57.96 35.03 -22.45
CA SER A 592 -57.93 36.27 -21.66
C SER A 592 -56.80 37.24 -22.03
N GLN A 593 -55.79 36.81 -22.79
CA GLN A 593 -54.63 37.63 -23.20
C GLN A 593 -54.69 38.10 -24.67
N VAL A 594 -55.84 37.94 -25.34
CA VAL A 594 -56.03 38.32 -26.77
C VAL A 594 -57.34 39.13 -26.96
N THR A 595 -57.82 39.77 -25.90
CA THR A 595 -59.04 40.62 -25.90
C THR A 595 -58.91 41.87 -25.01
N GLU A 596 -57.69 42.39 -24.88
CA GLU A 596 -57.38 43.79 -24.56
C GLU A 596 -56.40 44.31 -25.62
#